data_AF-A0A4Z2GLE0-F1
#
_entry.id   AF-A0A4Z2GLE0-F1
#
_cell.length_a   1.000
_cell.length_b   1.000
_cell.length_c   1.000
_cell.angle_alpha   90.00
_cell.angle_beta   90.00
_cell.angle_gamma   90.00
#
_symmetry.space_group_name_H-M   'P 1'
#
loop_
_entity.id
_entity.type
_entity.pdbx_description
1 polymer ?
#
loop_
_entity_poly.entity_id
_entity_poly.type
_entity_poly.pdbx_seq_one_letter_code
_entity_poly.pdbx_strand_id
1 'polypeptide(L)' 'MGFIYTCGGTLKGRNGSIESPGFPYGYPNGANCTWVIVGEEGSRIQLMFLSFAIEEEYDFLSLYDGHPHPANFRTRYD' A
#
# COMPACT_ATOMS: atom_id res chain seq x y z
N MET A 1 18.12 16.86 5.27
CA MET A 1 16.81 16.95 5.93
C MET A 1 15.80 16.31 4.98
N GLY A 2 15.45 15.04 5.18
CA GLY A 2 14.48 14.35 4.32
C GLY A 2 13.07 14.70 4.78
N PHE A 3 12.21 15.13 3.86
CA PHE A 3 10.79 15.34 4.15
C PHE A 3 10.06 13.99 4.05
N ILE A 4 9.28 13.64 5.06
CA ILE A 4 8.37 12.48 4.99
C ILE A 4 7.24 12.83 4.04
N TYR A 5 7.06 12.05 2.97
CA TYR A 5 5.93 12.20 2.07
C TYR A 5 4.77 11.37 2.58
N THR A 6 3.72 12.01 3.08
CA THR A 6 2.49 11.34 3.50
C THR A 6 1.60 11.10 2.29
N CYS A 7 1.24 9.84 2.03
CA CYS A 7 0.28 9.50 0.99
C CYS A 7 -0.67 8.40 1.47
N GLY A 8 -1.65 8.05 0.63
CA GLY A 8 -2.66 7.06 0.99
C GLY A 8 -4.08 7.62 1.03
N GLY A 9 -4.95 6.93 1.78
CA GLY A 9 -6.37 7.27 1.91
C GLY A 9 -7.28 6.05 1.91
N THR A 10 -8.59 6.30 1.95
CA THR A 10 -9.60 5.25 1.88
C THR A 10 -10.10 5.09 0.44
N LEU A 11 -10.02 3.87 -0.07
CA LEU A 11 -10.48 3.51 -1.41
C LEU A 11 -11.76 2.70 -1.30
N LYS A 12 -12.75 3.08 -2.12
CA LYS A 12 -14.06 2.44 -2.21
C LYS A 12 -14.40 2.21 -3.66
N GLY A 13 -15.11 1.13 -3.95
CA GLY A 13 -15.55 0.78 -5.29
C GLY A 13 -15.30 -0.70 -5.59
N ARG A 14 -15.77 -1.15 -6.75
CA ARG A 14 -15.65 -2.54 -7.18
C ARG A 14 -14.26 -2.88 -7.74
N ASN A 15 -13.57 -1.89 -8.27
CA ASN A 15 -12.22 -2.00 -8.84
C ASN A 15 -11.48 -0.66 -8.72
N GLY A 16 -10.16 -0.71 -8.90
CA GLY A 16 -9.28 0.45 -8.87
C GLY A 16 -7.82 0.07 -8.96
N SER A 17 -6.94 1.06 -9.06
CA SER A 17 -5.49 0.90 -9.01
C SER A 17 -4.90 1.74 -7.86
N ILE A 18 -3.79 1.26 -7.30
CA ILE A 18 -2.98 1.98 -6.33
C ILE A 18 -1.59 2.08 -6.93
N GLU A 19 -1.01 3.27 -6.87
CA GLU A 19 0.35 3.54 -7.33
C GLU A 19 1.13 4.21 -6.20
N SER A 20 2.43 3.92 -6.14
CA SER A 20 3.35 4.65 -5.28
C SER A 20 3.46 6.11 -5.73
N PRO A 21 3.68 7.06 -4.81
CA PRO A 21 3.86 8.45 -5.18
C PRO A 21 5.06 8.58 -6.12
N GLY A 22 4.89 9.22 -7.27
CA GLY A 22 5.97 9.39 -8.25
C GLY A 22 6.13 8.27 -9.28
N PHE A 23 5.32 7.20 -9.20
CA PHE A 23 5.23 6.21 -10.28
C PHE A 23 4.92 6.90 -11.63
N PRO A 24 5.57 6.52 -12.76
CA PRO A 24 6.51 5.40 -12.92
C PRO A 24 7.98 5.74 -12.67
N TYR A 25 8.30 6.96 -12.19
CA TYR A 25 9.69 7.46 -12.09
C TYR A 25 10.40 7.09 -10.78
N GLY A 26 9.70 6.45 -9.84
CA GLY A 26 10.21 6.03 -8.55
C GLY A 26 9.56 6.79 -7.39
N TYR A 27 9.59 6.18 -6.20
CA TYR A 27 9.03 6.78 -4.99
C TYR A 27 10.03 7.68 -4.28
N PRO A 28 9.58 8.74 -3.59
CA PRO A 28 10.47 9.61 -2.84
C PRO A 28 10.94 8.94 -1.54
N ASN A 29 12.15 9.26 -1.12
CA ASN A 29 12.71 8.83 0.16
C ASN A 29 11.80 9.23 1.33
N GLY A 30 11.63 8.32 2.29
CA GLY A 30 10.79 8.56 3.46
C GLY A 30 9.30 8.66 3.15
N ALA A 31 8.85 8.12 2.01
CA ALA A 31 7.43 7.94 1.74
C ALA A 31 6.81 7.04 2.82
N ASN A 32 5.78 7.55 3.48
CA ASN A 32 5.02 6.79 4.47
C ASN A 32 3.54 6.83 4.07
N CYS A 33 3.10 5.74 3.46
CA CYS A 33 1.80 5.67 2.81
C CYS A 33 0.93 4.57 3.41
N THR A 34 -0.36 4.85 3.57
CA THR A 34 -1.33 3.87 4.04
C THR A 34 -2.62 3.98 3.26
N TRP A 35 -2.96 2.92 2.52
CA TRP A 35 -4.23 2.80 1.81
C TRP A 35 -5.13 1.81 2.54
N VAL A 36 -6.40 2.18 2.74
CA VAL A 36 -7.43 1.30 3.30
C VAL A 36 -8.46 1.02 2.22
N ILE A 37 -8.55 -0.24 1.76
CA ILE A 37 -9.51 -0.65 0.74
C ILE A 37 -10.75 -1.19 1.44
N VAL A 38 -11.90 -0.61 1.10
CA VAL A 38 -13.20 -1.00 1.67
C VAL A 38 -14.05 -1.61 0.56
N GLY A 39 -14.26 -2.92 0.63
CA GLY A 39 -15.16 -3.66 -0.26
C GLY A 39 -16.63 -3.56 0.16
N GLU A 40 -17.53 -3.98 -0.73
CA GLU A 40 -18.95 -4.16 -0.42
C GLU A 40 -19.14 -5.33 0.58
N GLU A 41 -20.18 -5.28 1.40
CA GLU A 41 -20.49 -6.36 2.35
C GLU A 41 -20.67 -7.71 1.60
N GLY A 42 -20.07 -8.77 2.14
CA GLY A 42 -20.10 -10.10 1.52
C GLY A 42 -19.15 -10.29 0.33
N SER A 43 -18.42 -9.25 -0.09
CA SER A 43 -17.38 -9.35 -1.13
C SER A 43 -16.01 -9.72 -0.55
N ARG A 44 -15.08 -10.09 -1.43
CA ARG A 44 -13.66 -10.31 -1.10
C ARG A 44 -12.80 -9.38 -1.95
N ILE A 45 -11.77 -8.80 -1.34
CA ILE A 45 -10.78 -7.97 -2.03
C ILE A 45 -9.73 -8.90 -2.64
N GLN A 46 -9.48 -8.75 -3.94
CA GLN A 46 -8.37 -9.39 -4.64
C GLN A 46 -7.34 -8.32 -5.01
N LEU A 47 -6.07 -8.59 -4.71
CA LEU A 47 -4.95 -7.72 -5.06
C LEU A 47 -4.03 -8.42 -6.05
N MET A 48 -3.50 -7.65 -6.99
CA MET A 48 -2.50 -8.10 -7.96
C MET A 48 -1.49 -6.98 -8.17
N PHE A 49 -0.20 -7.31 -8.10
CA PHE A 49 0.87 -6.39 -8.42
C PHE A 49 1.16 -6.42 -9.92
N LEU A 50 0.99 -5.28 -10.59
CA LEU A 50 1.34 -5.12 -12.01
C LEU A 50 2.82 -4.71 -12.17
N SER A 51 3.34 -3.95 -11.22
CA SER A 51 4.74 -3.55 -11.12
C SER A 51 5.11 -3.48 -9.64
N PHE A 52 6.28 -3.99 -9.28
CA PHE A 52 6.78 -4.00 -7.92
C PHE A 52 8.30 -3.90 -7.93
N ALA A 53 8.83 -2.79 -7.43
CA ALA A 53 10.25 -2.53 -7.28
C ALA A 53 10.45 -1.64 -6.04
N ILE A 54 11.20 -2.14 -5.06
CA ILE A 54 11.53 -1.48 -3.80
C ILE A 54 13.01 -1.69 -3.48
N GLU A 55 13.57 -0.86 -2.60
CA GLU A 55 14.93 -0.99 -2.11
C GLU A 55 15.02 -2.14 -1.10
N GLU A 56 15.74 -3.21 -1.47
CA GLU A 56 15.96 -4.38 -0.61
C GLU A 56 16.57 -3.97 0.75
N GLU A 57 16.18 -4.65 1.83
CA GLU A 57 16.61 -4.39 3.22
C GLU A 57 16.14 -3.06 3.85
N TYR A 58 15.77 -2.06 3.05
CA TYR A 58 15.43 -0.71 3.54
C TYR A 58 13.93 -0.42 3.51
N ASP A 59 13.27 -0.74 2.40
CA ASP A 59 11.86 -0.45 2.17
C ASP A 59 11.00 -1.70 2.25
N PHE A 60 9.68 -1.52 2.42
CA PHE A 60 8.75 -2.64 2.46
C PHE A 60 7.31 -2.22 2.15
N LEU A 61 6.51 -3.20 1.72
CA LEU A 61 5.07 -3.11 1.64
C LEU A 61 4.44 -4.16 2.56
N SER A 62 3.61 -3.71 3.52
CA SER A 62 2.88 -4.59 4.43
C SER A 62 1.40 -4.67 4.06
N LEU A 63 0.87 -5.89 3.97
CA LEU A 63 -0.56 -6.15 3.81
C LEU A 63 -1.20 -6.54 5.14
N TYR A 64 -2.37 -5.97 5.40
CA TYR A 64 -3.19 -6.24 6.57
C TYR A 64 -4.61 -6.63 6.13
N ASP A 65 -5.23 -7.56 6.86
CA ASP A 65 -6.64 -7.93 6.68
C ASP A 65 -7.52 -7.13 7.66
N GLY A 66 -7.82 -5.90 7.24
CA GLY A 66 -8.49 -4.90 8.06
C GLY A 66 -7.60 -3.71 8.37
N HIS A 67 -7.89 -3.00 9.47
CA HIS A 67 -7.12 -1.83 9.84
C HIS A 67 -5.66 -2.20 10.17
N PRO A 68 -4.67 -1.36 9.83
CA PRO A 68 -3.25 -1.59 10.14
C PRO A 68 -3.06 -1.76 11.65
N HIS A 69 -2.91 -3.02 12.06
CA HIS A 69 -2.74 -3.43 13.44
C HIS A 69 -1.98 -4.75 13.44
N PRO A 70 -1.09 -5.02 14.42
CA PRO A 70 -0.32 -6.26 14.45
C PRO A 70 -1.18 -7.53 14.35
N ALA A 71 -2.36 -7.53 14.96
CA ALA A 71 -3.30 -8.65 14.91
C ALA A 71 -3.87 -8.94 13.51
N ASN A 72 -3.86 -7.96 12.61
CA ASN A 72 -4.39 -8.07 11.24
C ASN A 72 -3.28 -8.28 10.21
N PHE A 73 -2.02 -8.42 10.61
CA PHE A 73 -0.90 -8.56 9.69
C PHE A 73 -1.03 -9.84 8.86
N ARG A 74 -0.93 -9.71 7.54
CA ARG A 74 -0.99 -10.84 6.59
C ARG A 74 0.40 -11.19 6.07
N THR A 75 1.09 -10.23 5.48
CA THR A 75 2.41 -10.46 4.87
C THR A 75 3.16 -9.14 4.71
N ARG A 76 4.48 -9.24 4.60
CA ARG A 76 5.39 -8.18 4.21
C ARG A 76 6.08 -8.58 2.91
N TYR A 77 6.27 -7.62 2.03
CA TYR A 77 7.13 -7.70 0.85
C TYR A 77 8.30 -6.75 1.08
N ASP A 78 9.51 -7.26 0.93
CA ASP A 78 10.81 -6.61 1.06
C ASP A 78 11.68 -6.90 -0.16
#